data_AF-A0A8J9RJH4-F1
#
_entry.id   AF-A0A8J9RJH4-F1
#
_cell.length_a   1.000
_cell.length_b   1.000
_cell.length_c   1.000
_cell.angle_alpha   90.00
_cell.angle_beta   90.00
_cell.angle_gamma   90.00
#
_symmetry.space_group_name_H-M   'P 1'
#
loop_
_entity.id
_entity.type
_entity.pdbx_description
1 polymer ?
#
loop_
_entity_poly.entity_id
_entity_poly.type
_entity_poly.pdbx_seq_one_letter_code
_entity_poly.pdbx_strand_id
1 'polypeptide(L)'
;MDASTRIHPLFLIFQPQGLEARFVKEASKDRWHVLIAIFCFDLLTYTIRLGGRMVAAGPGALPAAVAAMIPQLLNMVALYTVLSFVNWRSRKSAGKPWAALQEEVLLSLAVAGAICSMLFNLGKESAKDYTFACFFLICTALLLRLRWVIGTGILSLPLLVLYGARLGGAAWPSVLPADADVHLTVAWATGALLSYMIESQKRQMFLAAELAKTAVKEPSSESRLLKDQQYKSANIPLCQRQIVLT
;
A
#
# COMPACT_ATOMS: atom_id res chain seq x y z
N MET A 1 -22.60 -12.44 15.29
CA MET A 1 -21.99 -11.60 14.24
C MET A 1 -23.00 -11.50 13.12
N ASP A 2 -23.57 -10.31 12.90
CA ASP A 2 -24.46 -10.09 11.77
C ASP A 2 -23.76 -10.44 10.46
N ALA A 3 -24.49 -11.04 9.52
CA ALA A 3 -24.01 -11.35 8.18
C ALA A 3 -23.47 -10.12 7.42
N SER A 4 -23.72 -8.91 7.94
CA SER A 4 -23.31 -7.61 7.41
C SER A 4 -21.82 -7.26 7.58
N THR A 5 -20.99 -8.08 8.24
CA THR A 5 -19.57 -7.72 8.52
C THR A 5 -18.55 -8.70 7.94
N ARG A 6 -18.90 -9.40 6.86
CA ARG A 6 -17.98 -10.36 6.22
C ARG A 6 -16.96 -9.65 5.31
N ILE A 7 -15.70 -10.05 5.43
CA ILE A 7 -14.60 -9.73 4.52
C ILE A 7 -14.43 -10.90 3.56
N HIS A 8 -14.37 -10.65 2.26
CA HIS A 8 -14.08 -11.72 1.29
C HIS A 8 -12.61 -12.17 1.46
N PRO A 9 -12.30 -13.45 1.73
CA PRO A 9 -10.94 -13.87 2.10
C PRO A 9 -9.93 -13.66 0.97
N LEU A 10 -10.33 -13.88 -0.29
CA LEU A 10 -9.48 -13.61 -1.45
C LEU A 10 -9.39 -12.12 -1.74
N PHE A 11 -10.47 -11.45 -2.14
CA PHE A 11 -10.36 -10.05 -2.56
C PHE A 11 -10.13 -9.04 -1.43
N LEU A 12 -10.24 -9.48 -0.16
CA LEU A 12 -10.23 -8.65 1.04
C LEU A 12 -11.26 -7.51 1.04
N ILE A 13 -12.32 -7.59 0.24
CA ILE A 13 -13.34 -6.53 0.13
C ILE A 13 -14.39 -6.71 1.23
N PHE A 14 -14.83 -5.62 1.85
CA PHE A 14 -15.99 -5.64 2.73
C PHE A 14 -17.27 -5.85 1.91
N GLN A 15 -18.12 -6.82 2.30
CA GLN A 15 -19.40 -7.03 1.61
C GLN A 15 -20.31 -5.78 1.59
N PRO A 16 -20.41 -4.98 2.67
CA PRO A 16 -21.11 -3.70 2.60
C PRO A 16 -20.32 -2.66 1.82
N GLN A 17 -20.87 -2.21 0.70
CA GLN A 17 -20.26 -1.17 -0.15
C GLN A 17 -19.97 0.13 0.62
N GLY A 18 -20.83 0.49 1.58
CA GLY A 18 -20.64 1.68 2.41
C GLY A 18 -19.41 1.61 3.33
N LEU A 19 -19.07 0.41 3.82
CA LEU A 19 -17.92 0.21 4.72
C LEU A 19 -16.61 0.20 3.95
N GLU A 20 -16.59 -0.40 2.75
CA GLU A 20 -15.45 -0.34 1.83
C GLU A 20 -15.14 1.12 1.42
N ALA A 21 -16.15 1.90 1.06
CA ALA A 21 -15.95 3.30 0.68
C ALA A 21 -15.32 4.14 1.81
N ARG A 22 -15.72 3.89 3.07
CA ARG A 22 -15.13 4.54 4.26
C ARG A 22 -13.70 4.08 4.50
N PHE A 23 -13.44 2.78 4.39
CA PHE A 23 -12.10 2.22 4.52
C PHE A 23 -11.14 2.82 3.48
N VAL A 24 -11.53 2.83 2.20
CA VAL A 24 -10.72 3.38 1.11
C VAL A 24 -10.45 4.87 1.32
N LYS A 25 -11.47 5.62 1.76
CA LYS A 25 -11.30 7.04 2.11
C LYS A 25 -10.29 7.23 3.23
N GLU A 26 -10.33 6.43 4.29
CA GLU A 26 -9.38 6.52 5.40
C GLU A 26 -7.98 6.12 4.95
N ALA A 27 -7.85 4.99 4.24
CA ALA A 27 -6.58 4.51 3.72
C ALA A 27 -5.92 5.51 2.75
N SER A 28 -6.69 6.29 2.00
CA SER A 28 -6.17 7.30 1.06
C SER A 28 -5.42 8.44 1.75
N LYS A 29 -5.81 8.83 2.99
CA LYS A 29 -5.19 9.93 3.73
C LYS A 29 -3.73 9.62 4.07
N ASP A 30 -3.46 8.36 4.37
CA ASP A 30 -2.13 7.92 4.77
C ASP A 30 -1.16 7.73 3.60
N ARG A 31 -1.66 7.61 2.36
CA ARG A 31 -0.83 7.29 1.18
C ARG A 31 0.30 8.28 0.97
N TRP A 32 0.07 9.55 1.27
CA TRP A 32 1.07 10.61 1.09
C TRP A 32 2.31 10.43 1.97
N HIS A 33 2.11 10.09 3.25
CA HIS A 33 3.22 9.85 4.17
C HIS A 33 4.09 8.68 3.70
N VAL A 34 3.44 7.64 3.15
CA VAL A 34 4.17 6.49 2.62
C VAL A 34 4.93 6.85 1.35
N LEU A 35 4.33 7.60 0.42
CA LEU A 35 5.02 8.07 -0.78
C LEU A 35 6.25 8.92 -0.45
N ILE A 36 6.16 9.81 0.56
CA ILE A 36 7.31 10.58 1.04
C ILE A 36 8.38 9.64 1.62
N ALA A 37 7.99 8.67 2.44
CA ALA A 37 8.95 7.74 3.03
C ALA A 37 9.69 6.92 1.95
N ILE A 38 8.98 6.43 0.93
CA ILE A 38 9.58 5.76 -0.23
C ILE A 38 10.54 6.72 -0.95
N PHE A 39 10.12 7.96 -1.21
CA PHE A 39 10.97 8.96 -1.87
C PHE A 39 12.27 9.22 -1.10
N CYS A 40 12.20 9.39 0.22
CA CYS A 40 13.39 9.57 1.06
C CYS A 40 14.30 8.34 1.02
N PHE A 41 13.71 7.13 1.02
CA PHE A 41 14.46 5.89 0.92
C PHE A 41 15.15 5.75 -0.44
N ASP A 42 14.46 6.04 -1.55
CA ASP A 42 15.04 6.02 -2.90
C ASP A 42 16.16 7.05 -3.04
N LEU A 43 16.01 8.25 -2.46
CA LEU A 43 17.08 9.25 -2.44
C LEU A 43 18.29 8.76 -1.63
N LEU A 44 18.07 8.09 -0.50
CA LEU A 44 19.14 7.50 0.30
C LEU A 44 19.87 6.39 -0.47
N THR A 45 19.14 5.48 -1.11
CA THR A 45 19.78 4.42 -1.93
C THR A 45 20.51 4.99 -3.14
N TYR A 46 19.97 6.03 -3.77
CA TYR A 46 20.63 6.76 -4.85
C TYR A 46 21.97 7.37 -4.40
N THR A 47 21.99 8.05 -3.24
CA THR A 47 23.22 8.66 -2.72
C THR A 47 24.27 7.61 -2.34
N ILE A 48 23.87 6.50 -1.73
CA ILE A 48 24.76 5.36 -1.46
C ILE A 48 25.32 4.79 -2.75
N ARG A 49 24.50 4.60 -3.78
CA ARG A 49 24.92 4.06 -5.08
C ARG A 49 25.89 4.99 -5.80
N LEU A 50 25.61 6.29 -5.78
CA LEU A 50 26.50 7.31 -6.33
C LEU A 50 27.84 7.30 -5.60
N GLY A 51 27.83 7.25 -4.27
CA GLY A 51 29.05 7.14 -3.46
C GLY A 51 29.86 5.89 -3.80
N GLY A 52 29.22 4.73 -3.92
CA GLY A 52 29.88 3.48 -4.33
C GLY A 52 30.53 3.57 -5.72
N ARG A 53 29.85 4.22 -6.68
CA ARG A 53 30.42 4.46 -8.02
C ARG A 53 31.58 5.44 -7.99
N MET A 54 31.50 6.49 -7.18
CA MET A 54 32.59 7.45 -7.02
C MET A 54 33.85 6.80 -6.44
N VAL A 55 33.70 5.92 -5.45
CA VAL A 55 34.81 5.15 -4.87
C VAL A 55 35.41 4.19 -5.91
N ALA A 56 34.57 3.51 -6.68
CA ALA A 56 35.03 2.54 -7.69
C ALA A 56 35.72 3.21 -8.91
N ALA A 57 35.30 4.41 -9.29
CA ALA A 57 35.81 5.09 -10.48
C ALA A 57 37.17 5.79 -10.28
N GLY A 58 37.60 5.97 -9.02
CA GLY A 58 38.89 6.58 -8.67
C GLY A 58 38.92 8.11 -8.80
N PRO A 59 40.03 8.74 -8.36
CA PRO A 59 40.19 10.19 -8.40
C PRO A 59 40.22 10.70 -9.85
N GLY A 60 39.32 11.63 -10.19
CA GLY A 60 39.21 12.25 -11.52
C GLY A 60 38.02 11.76 -12.38
N ALA A 61 37.37 10.67 -12.01
CA ALA A 61 36.24 10.11 -12.77
C ALA A 61 34.86 10.61 -12.30
N LEU A 62 34.81 11.64 -11.44
CA LEU A 62 33.57 12.23 -10.92
C LEU A 62 32.58 12.62 -12.04
N PRO A 63 32.99 13.32 -13.12
CA PRO A 63 32.04 13.73 -14.16
C PRO A 63 31.40 12.54 -14.87
N ALA A 64 32.17 11.48 -15.12
CA ALA A 64 31.69 10.27 -15.77
C ALA A 64 30.75 9.47 -14.86
N ALA A 65 31.08 9.35 -13.57
CA ALA A 65 30.23 8.67 -12.58
C ALA A 65 28.88 9.38 -12.39
N VAL A 66 28.89 10.73 -12.35
CA VAL A 66 27.67 11.55 -12.29
C VAL A 66 26.86 11.42 -13.58
N ALA A 67 27.49 11.53 -14.75
CA ALA A 67 26.81 11.38 -16.04
C ALA A 67 26.10 10.03 -16.17
N ALA A 68 26.72 8.95 -15.69
CA ALA A 68 26.13 7.61 -15.69
C ALA A 68 24.94 7.43 -14.73
N MET A 69 24.71 8.37 -13.80
CA MET A 69 23.60 8.36 -12.85
C MET A 69 22.44 9.29 -13.26
N ILE A 70 22.67 10.22 -14.20
CA ILE A 70 21.64 11.16 -14.69
C ILE A 70 20.39 10.42 -15.19
N PRO A 71 20.47 9.36 -16.01
CA PRO A 71 19.26 8.67 -16.49
C PRO A 71 18.45 8.06 -15.34
N GLN A 72 19.13 7.51 -14.32
CA GLN A 72 18.46 6.98 -13.14
C GLN A 72 17.73 8.08 -12.37
N LEU A 73 18.38 9.24 -12.17
CA LEU A 73 17.76 10.39 -11.50
C LEU A 73 16.55 10.91 -12.27
N LEU A 74 16.65 11.04 -13.60
CA LEU A 74 15.54 11.49 -14.45
C LEU A 74 14.36 10.52 -14.40
N ASN A 75 14.62 9.20 -14.43
CA ASN A 75 13.58 8.18 -14.27
C ASN A 75 12.89 8.28 -12.90
N MET A 76 13.67 8.52 -11.84
CA MET A 76 13.14 8.72 -10.50
C MET A 76 12.23 9.96 -10.44
N VAL A 77 12.70 11.10 -10.94
CA VAL A 77 11.92 12.35 -11.00
C VAL A 77 10.64 12.17 -11.81
N ALA A 78 10.72 11.53 -12.98
CA ALA A 78 9.55 11.25 -13.81
C ALA A 78 8.52 10.38 -13.08
N LEU A 79 8.99 9.29 -12.44
CA LEU A 79 8.15 8.39 -11.65
C LEU A 79 7.43 9.17 -10.54
N TYR A 80 8.16 9.89 -9.68
CA TYR A 80 7.54 10.62 -8.57
C TYR A 80 6.64 11.78 -9.01
N THR A 81 6.90 12.37 -10.18
CA THR A 81 5.99 13.37 -10.76
C THR A 81 4.67 12.75 -11.15
N VAL A 82 4.70 11.60 -11.84
CA VAL A 82 3.49 10.84 -12.20
C VAL A 82 2.75 10.39 -10.93
N LEU A 83 3.46 9.82 -9.96
CA LEU A 83 2.89 9.40 -8.67
C LEU A 83 2.21 10.56 -7.94
N SER A 84 2.84 11.73 -7.90
CA SER A 84 2.31 12.93 -7.26
C SER A 84 1.06 13.44 -7.98
N PHE A 85 1.06 13.43 -9.30
CA PHE A 85 -0.09 13.82 -10.11
C PHE A 85 -1.29 12.89 -9.89
N VAL A 86 -1.05 11.58 -9.88
CA VAL A 86 -2.07 10.56 -9.61
C VAL A 86 -2.63 10.71 -8.19
N ASN A 87 -1.76 10.90 -7.19
CA ASN A 87 -2.17 11.11 -5.81
C ASN A 87 -2.92 12.43 -5.60
N TRP A 88 -2.56 13.48 -6.34
CA TRP A 88 -3.30 14.75 -6.33
C TRP A 88 -4.71 14.59 -6.93
N ARG A 89 -4.81 13.90 -8.07
CA ARG A 89 -6.10 13.56 -8.71
C ARG A 89 -6.97 12.69 -7.79
N SER A 90 -6.35 11.76 -7.06
CA SER A 90 -6.98 10.89 -6.06
C SER A 90 -7.69 11.68 -4.98
N ARG A 91 -6.98 12.65 -4.39
CA ARG A 91 -7.55 13.51 -3.35
C ARG A 91 -8.72 14.34 -3.86
N LYS A 92 -8.69 14.78 -5.12
CA LYS A 92 -9.81 15.50 -5.75
C LYS A 92 -11.01 14.60 -6.08
N SER A 93 -10.76 13.30 -6.30
CA SER A 93 -11.80 12.33 -6.69
C SER A 93 -12.33 11.52 -5.50
N ALA A 94 -11.89 11.84 -4.28
CA ALA A 94 -12.21 11.14 -3.04
C ALA A 94 -13.74 11.15 -2.76
N GLY A 95 -14.41 10.10 -3.21
CA GLY A 95 -15.87 9.95 -3.13
C GLY A 95 -16.45 9.05 -4.22
N LYS A 96 -15.73 8.84 -5.32
CA LYS A 96 -16.13 7.91 -6.39
C LYS A 96 -15.39 6.57 -6.24
N PRO A 97 -16.07 5.44 -6.07
CA PRO A 97 -15.41 4.14 -5.85
C PRO A 97 -14.55 3.69 -7.04
N TRP A 98 -14.98 4.02 -8.26
CA TRP A 98 -14.25 3.69 -9.49
C TRP A 98 -12.95 4.49 -9.69
N ALA A 99 -12.88 5.71 -9.16
CA ALA A 99 -11.69 6.55 -9.28
C ALA A 99 -10.52 5.95 -8.48
N ALA A 100 -10.79 5.46 -7.27
CA ALA A 100 -9.79 4.81 -6.43
C ALA A 100 -9.20 3.56 -7.11
N LEU A 101 -10.03 2.76 -7.78
CA LEU A 101 -9.58 1.58 -8.52
C LEU A 101 -8.69 1.96 -9.71
N GLN A 102 -9.11 2.94 -10.52
CA GLN A 102 -8.33 3.41 -11.66
C GLN A 102 -6.95 3.93 -11.24
N GLU A 103 -6.90 4.65 -10.13
CA GLU A 103 -5.66 5.19 -9.58
C GLU A 103 -4.73 4.10 -9.05
N GLU A 104 -5.27 3.09 -8.36
CA GLU A 104 -4.49 1.93 -7.93
C GLU A 104 -3.91 1.15 -9.10
N VAL A 105 -4.69 0.96 -10.17
CA VAL A 105 -4.21 0.29 -11.39
C VAL A 105 -3.11 1.12 -12.04
N LEU A 106 -3.30 2.43 -12.20
CA LEU A 106 -2.32 3.29 -12.84
C LEU A 106 -1.03 3.43 -12.02
N LEU A 107 -1.16 3.49 -10.70
CA LEU A 107 -0.04 3.43 -9.75
C LEU A 107 0.74 2.12 -9.89
N SER A 108 0.04 0.99 -9.93
CA SER A 108 0.63 -0.33 -10.09
C SER A 108 1.34 -0.48 -11.44
N LEU A 109 0.75 0.04 -12.52
CA LEU A 109 1.34 0.01 -13.87
C LEU A 109 2.59 0.89 -13.96
N ALA A 110 2.56 2.09 -13.39
CA ALA A 110 3.72 2.98 -13.35
C ALA A 110 4.91 2.32 -12.62
N VAL A 111 4.62 1.66 -11.51
CA VAL A 111 5.60 0.94 -10.71
C VAL A 111 6.11 -0.30 -11.44
N ALA A 112 5.23 -1.11 -12.03
CA ALA A 112 5.63 -2.26 -12.84
C ALA A 112 6.51 -1.81 -14.01
N GLY A 113 6.17 -0.69 -14.67
CA GLY A 113 7.01 -0.08 -15.71
C GLY A 113 8.38 0.33 -15.19
N ALA A 114 8.45 0.93 -14.00
CA ALA A 114 9.72 1.28 -13.36
C ALA A 114 10.57 0.04 -13.04
N ILE A 115 9.95 -1.04 -12.55
CA ILE A 115 10.63 -2.32 -12.31
C ILE A 115 11.11 -2.93 -13.63
N CYS A 116 10.28 -2.96 -14.67
CA CYS A 116 10.68 -3.43 -16.00
C CYS A 116 11.89 -2.65 -16.53
N SER A 117 11.88 -1.33 -16.41
CA SER A 117 13.00 -0.47 -16.80
C SER A 117 14.25 -0.76 -15.97
N MET A 118 14.11 -0.97 -14.65
CA MET A 118 15.23 -1.35 -13.79
C MET A 118 15.82 -2.71 -14.20
N LEU A 119 14.96 -3.73 -14.41
CA LEU A 119 15.35 -5.07 -14.87
C LEU A 119 16.05 -5.02 -16.22
N PHE A 120 15.61 -4.17 -17.14
CA PHE A 120 16.26 -4.00 -18.44
C PHE A 120 17.67 -3.40 -18.33
N ASN A 121 17.89 -2.55 -17.33
CA ASN A 121 19.17 -1.88 -17.08
C ASN A 121 20.10 -2.64 -16.12
N LEU A 122 19.70 -3.82 -15.63
CA LEU A 122 20.54 -4.66 -14.78
C LEU A 122 21.67 -5.30 -15.62
N GLY A 123 22.91 -4.97 -15.27
CA GLY A 123 24.11 -5.53 -15.90
C GLY A 123 24.34 -6.99 -15.48
N LYS A 124 24.88 -7.79 -16.40
CA LYS A 124 25.13 -9.23 -16.22
C LYS A 124 26.11 -9.59 -15.08
N GLU A 125 26.94 -8.66 -14.62
CA GLU A 125 28.10 -9.00 -13.76
C GLU A 125 27.97 -8.62 -12.29
N SER A 126 26.89 -7.94 -11.89
CA SER A 126 26.79 -7.42 -10.53
C SER A 126 25.74 -8.17 -9.73
N ALA A 127 26.20 -9.20 -9.02
CA ALA A 127 25.36 -9.93 -8.08
C ALA A 127 24.69 -9.02 -7.02
N LYS A 128 25.33 -7.89 -6.74
CA LYS A 128 24.84 -6.89 -5.80
C LYS A 128 23.58 -6.19 -6.34
N ASP A 129 23.48 -5.97 -7.65
CA ASP A 129 22.35 -5.24 -8.25
C ASP A 129 21.04 -6.05 -8.20
N TYR A 130 21.07 -7.40 -8.27
CA TYR A 130 19.86 -8.20 -8.13
C TYR A 130 19.30 -8.18 -6.70
N THR A 131 20.16 -8.05 -5.69
CA THR A 131 19.72 -8.00 -4.29
C THR A 131 18.96 -6.70 -4.02
N PHE A 132 19.43 -5.59 -4.59
CA PHE A 132 18.70 -4.31 -4.58
C PHE A 132 17.38 -4.42 -5.33
N ALA A 133 17.32 -5.14 -6.45
CA ALA A 133 16.08 -5.35 -7.19
C ALA A 133 15.04 -6.15 -6.36
N CYS A 134 15.46 -7.21 -5.70
CA CYS A 134 14.61 -7.99 -4.79
C CYS A 134 14.12 -7.15 -3.61
N PHE A 135 15.00 -6.38 -2.99
CA PHE A 135 14.62 -5.49 -1.89
C PHE A 135 13.63 -4.42 -2.36
N PHE A 136 13.89 -3.81 -3.52
CA PHE A 136 13.00 -2.84 -4.13
C PHE A 136 11.63 -3.44 -4.41
N LEU A 137 11.55 -4.67 -4.96
CA LEU A 137 10.30 -5.39 -5.18
C LEU A 137 9.51 -5.62 -3.88
N ILE A 138 10.18 -6.10 -2.83
CA ILE A 138 9.55 -6.34 -1.52
C ILE A 138 9.04 -5.02 -0.94
N CYS A 139 9.89 -3.99 -0.86
CA CYS A 139 9.51 -2.69 -0.34
C CYS A 139 8.36 -2.06 -1.13
N THR A 140 8.40 -2.17 -2.45
CA THR A 140 7.36 -1.64 -3.34
C THR A 140 6.02 -2.35 -3.11
N ALA A 141 6.03 -3.69 -3.00
CA ALA A 141 4.83 -4.48 -2.69
C ALA A 141 4.24 -4.15 -1.31
N LEU A 142 5.09 -3.82 -0.33
CA LEU A 142 4.70 -3.47 1.04
C LEU A 142 4.18 -2.02 1.15
N LEU A 143 4.85 -1.07 0.50
CA LEU A 143 4.66 0.36 0.75
C LEU A 143 3.57 0.98 -0.12
N LEU A 144 3.31 0.47 -1.32
CA LEU A 144 2.33 1.11 -2.20
C LEU A 144 0.88 1.01 -1.71
N ARG A 145 0.61 0.24 -0.63
CA ARG A 145 -0.72 0.05 -0.04
C ARG A 145 -1.79 -0.23 -1.11
N LEU A 146 -1.40 -0.91 -2.17
CA LEU A 146 -2.30 -1.35 -3.23
C LEU A 146 -3.15 -2.49 -2.70
N ARG A 147 -4.37 -2.64 -3.23
CA ARG A 147 -5.12 -3.88 -3.05
C ARG A 147 -4.22 -5.04 -3.44
N TRP A 148 -4.05 -5.99 -2.54
CA TRP A 148 -3.03 -7.03 -2.67
C TRP A 148 -3.18 -7.79 -4.00
N VAL A 149 -4.41 -8.06 -4.46
CA VAL A 149 -4.66 -8.73 -5.75
C VAL A 149 -4.12 -7.93 -6.93
N ILE A 150 -4.41 -6.62 -6.97
CA ILE A 150 -4.01 -5.73 -8.06
C ILE A 150 -2.50 -5.52 -8.03
N GLY A 151 -1.96 -5.22 -6.85
CA GLY A 151 -0.52 -5.06 -6.65
C GLY A 151 0.24 -6.33 -7.02
N THR A 152 -0.15 -7.48 -6.46
CA THR A 152 0.53 -8.77 -6.72
C THR A 152 0.43 -9.17 -8.19
N GLY A 153 -0.76 -9.04 -8.78
CA GLY A 153 -0.99 -9.38 -10.19
C GLY A 153 -0.18 -8.51 -11.13
N ILE A 154 -0.25 -7.19 -10.99
CA ILE A 154 0.47 -6.26 -11.86
C ILE A 154 1.99 -6.32 -11.62
N LEU A 155 2.44 -6.49 -10.37
CA LEU A 155 3.86 -6.66 -10.05
C LEU A 155 4.42 -8.03 -10.46
N SER A 156 3.58 -8.98 -10.88
CA SER A 156 4.04 -10.22 -11.54
C SER A 156 4.41 -9.99 -13.01
N LEU A 157 3.92 -8.91 -13.66
CA LEU A 157 4.19 -8.64 -15.08
C LEU A 157 5.68 -8.55 -15.40
N PRO A 158 6.54 -7.85 -14.63
CA PRO A 158 7.97 -7.84 -14.90
C PRO A 158 8.60 -9.24 -14.89
N LEU A 159 8.13 -10.12 -13.99
CA LEU A 159 8.58 -11.51 -13.93
C LEU A 159 8.08 -12.34 -15.11
N LEU A 160 6.81 -12.16 -15.50
CA LEU A 160 6.24 -12.84 -16.66
C LEU A 160 6.91 -12.40 -17.97
N VAL A 161 7.25 -11.12 -18.10
CA VAL A 161 7.99 -10.58 -19.25
C VAL A 161 9.39 -11.20 -19.29
N LEU A 162 10.09 -11.26 -18.15
CA LEU A 162 11.40 -11.90 -18.04
C LEU A 162 11.34 -13.40 -18.41
N TYR A 163 10.36 -14.12 -17.87
CA TYR A 163 10.16 -15.55 -18.12
C TYR A 163 9.77 -15.84 -19.58
N GLY A 164 8.87 -15.03 -20.14
CA GLY A 164 8.44 -15.13 -21.54
C GLY A 164 9.57 -14.85 -22.53
N ALA A 165 10.42 -13.84 -22.24
CA ALA A 165 11.60 -13.57 -23.04
C ALA A 165 12.57 -14.77 -23.09
N ARG A 166 12.72 -15.48 -21.96
CA ARG A 166 13.55 -16.69 -21.86
C ARG A 166 12.98 -17.86 -22.66
N LEU A 167 11.67 -18.11 -22.57
CA LEU A 167 11.00 -19.17 -23.32
C LEU A 167 10.99 -18.93 -24.84
N GLY A 168 10.85 -17.67 -25.26
CA GLY A 168 10.78 -17.31 -26.68
C GLY A 168 12.12 -17.35 -27.42
N GLY A 169 13.23 -17.70 -26.75
CA GLY A 169 14.57 -17.60 -27.33
C GLY A 169 14.94 -16.18 -27.76
N ALA A 170 14.19 -15.17 -27.32
CA ALA A 170 14.44 -13.79 -27.65
C ALA A 170 15.77 -13.39 -27.01
N ALA A 171 16.64 -12.75 -27.80
CA ALA A 171 17.90 -12.20 -27.33
C ALA A 171 17.62 -11.00 -26.42
N TRP A 172 17.15 -11.27 -25.20
CA TRP A 172 17.15 -10.27 -24.15
C TRP A 172 18.63 -9.90 -23.90
N PRO A 173 18.99 -8.60 -24.00
CA PRO A 173 20.40 -8.17 -24.00
C PRO A 173 21.16 -8.63 -22.75
N SER A 174 20.43 -8.93 -21.67
CA SER A 174 20.91 -9.31 -20.36
C SER A 174 20.02 -10.41 -19.75
N VAL A 175 20.02 -11.62 -20.33
CA VAL A 175 19.44 -12.79 -19.65
C VAL A 175 20.15 -12.93 -18.30
N LEU A 176 19.39 -12.72 -17.22
CA LEU A 176 19.86 -12.84 -15.85
C LEU A 176 20.34 -14.28 -15.58
N PRO A 177 21.29 -14.48 -14.65
CA PRO A 177 21.64 -15.82 -14.18
C PRO A 177 20.38 -16.58 -13.73
N ALA A 178 20.32 -17.89 -13.95
CA ALA A 178 19.15 -18.70 -13.57
C ALA A 178 18.79 -18.55 -12.07
N ASP A 179 19.79 -18.38 -11.21
CA ASP A 179 19.60 -18.19 -9.77
C ASP A 179 18.88 -16.88 -9.43
N ALA A 180 19.06 -15.83 -10.25
CA ALA A 180 18.39 -14.54 -10.04
C ALA A 180 16.87 -14.65 -10.26
N ASP A 181 16.41 -15.51 -11.16
CA ASP A 181 14.98 -15.75 -11.41
C ASP A 181 14.30 -16.31 -10.14
N VAL A 182 14.98 -17.24 -9.46
CA VAL A 182 14.49 -17.82 -8.20
C VAL A 182 14.42 -16.74 -7.13
N HIS A 183 15.47 -15.94 -6.98
CA HIS A 183 15.49 -14.84 -6.00
C HIS A 183 14.40 -13.80 -6.25
N LEU A 184 14.19 -13.39 -7.50
CA LEU A 184 13.15 -12.44 -7.88
C LEU A 184 11.75 -13.01 -7.65
N THR A 185 11.54 -14.30 -7.97
CA THR A 185 10.26 -14.99 -7.74
C THR A 185 9.96 -15.12 -6.25
N VAL A 186 10.93 -15.54 -5.46
CA VAL A 186 10.79 -15.64 -3.99
C VAL A 186 10.56 -14.26 -3.37
N ALA A 187 11.28 -13.24 -3.82
CA ALA A 187 11.10 -11.87 -3.35
C ALA A 187 9.69 -11.34 -3.65
N TRP A 188 9.19 -11.56 -4.87
CA TRP A 188 7.81 -11.22 -5.23
C TRP A 188 6.79 -11.99 -4.39
N ALA A 189 6.92 -13.31 -4.26
CA ALA A 189 5.99 -14.13 -3.48
C ALA A 189 5.96 -13.71 -2.01
N THR A 190 7.13 -13.41 -1.44
CA THR A 190 7.26 -12.90 -0.07
C THR A 190 6.61 -11.53 0.06
N GLY A 191 6.87 -10.61 -0.87
CA GLY A 191 6.24 -9.29 -0.91
C GLY A 191 4.71 -9.38 -1.01
N ALA A 192 4.20 -10.27 -1.86
CA ALA A 192 2.77 -10.52 -2.04
C ALA A 192 2.11 -11.06 -0.77
N LEU A 193 2.73 -12.05 -0.12
CA LEU A 193 2.23 -12.62 1.13
C LEU A 193 2.19 -11.57 2.25
N LEU A 194 3.27 -10.81 2.43
CA LEU A 194 3.31 -9.77 3.44
C LEU A 194 2.30 -8.64 3.16
N SER A 195 2.11 -8.27 1.89
CA SER A 195 1.10 -7.30 1.47
C SER A 195 -0.31 -7.78 1.83
N TYR A 196 -0.62 -9.04 1.56
CA TYR A 196 -1.88 -9.68 1.96
C TYR A 196 -2.08 -9.66 3.48
N MET A 197 -1.07 -10.06 4.27
CA MET A 197 -1.15 -10.07 5.73
C MET A 197 -1.40 -8.67 6.30
N ILE A 198 -0.68 -7.66 5.80
CA ILE A 198 -0.83 -6.27 6.23
C ILE A 198 -2.21 -5.73 5.87
N GLU A 199 -2.70 -5.98 4.66
CA GLU A 199 -4.03 -5.53 4.25
C GLU A 199 -5.13 -6.20 5.10
N SER A 200 -5.01 -7.51 5.33
CA SER A 200 -5.94 -8.27 6.18
C SER A 200 -5.99 -7.70 7.61
N GLN A 201 -4.83 -7.49 8.25
CA GLN A 201 -4.75 -6.90 9.59
C GLN A 201 -5.35 -5.49 9.64
N LYS A 202 -5.05 -4.63 8.65
CA LYS A 202 -5.61 -3.27 8.59
C LYS A 202 -7.13 -3.28 8.50
N ARG A 203 -7.70 -4.16 7.70
CA ARG A 203 -9.15 -4.29 7.55
C ARG A 203 -9.81 -4.81 8.82
N GLN A 204 -9.17 -5.74 9.51
CA GLN A 204 -9.62 -6.21 10.83
C GLN A 204 -9.60 -5.07 11.88
N MET A 205 -8.51 -4.30 11.96
CA MET A 205 -8.42 -3.16 12.87
C MET A 205 -9.45 -2.07 12.56
N PHE A 206 -9.66 -1.78 11.27
CA PHE A 206 -10.69 -0.82 10.85
C PHE A 206 -12.10 -1.28 11.25
N LEU A 207 -12.42 -2.56 11.01
CA LEU A 207 -13.71 -3.14 11.39
C LEU A 207 -13.92 -3.08 12.91
N ALA A 208 -12.90 -3.45 13.70
CA ALA A 208 -12.95 -3.37 15.15
C ALA A 208 -13.19 -1.92 15.64
N ALA A 209 -12.53 -0.93 15.01
CA ALA A 209 -12.72 0.47 15.33
C ALA A 209 -14.13 0.98 14.98
N GLU A 210 -14.71 0.56 13.86
CA GLU A 210 -16.09 0.93 13.50
C GLU A 210 -17.12 0.27 14.45
N LEU A 211 -16.91 -1.00 14.83
CA LEU A 211 -17.77 -1.69 15.80
C LEU A 211 -17.72 -1.02 17.18
N ALA A 212 -16.54 -0.57 17.62
CA ALA A 212 -16.39 0.20 18.85
C ALA A 212 -17.15 1.54 18.80
N LYS A 213 -17.11 2.24 17.66
CA LYS A 213 -17.87 3.50 17.47
C LYS A 213 -19.38 3.28 17.51
N THR A 214 -19.88 2.16 16.97
CA THR A 214 -21.31 1.83 17.04
C THR A 214 -21.73 1.46 18.45
N ALA A 215 -20.90 0.70 19.19
CA ALA A 215 -21.17 0.33 20.57
C ALA A 215 -21.24 1.54 21.53
N VAL A 216 -20.44 2.58 21.28
CA VAL A 216 -20.51 3.84 22.05
C VAL A 216 -21.74 4.69 21.68
N LYS A 217 -22.19 4.61 20.42
CA LYS A 217 -23.34 5.40 19.92
C LYS A 217 -24.68 4.80 20.29
N GLU A 218 -24.77 3.49 20.46
CA GLU A 218 -25.90 2.90 21.15
C GLU A 218 -25.75 3.28 22.63
N PRO A 219 -26.55 4.22 23.18
CA PRO A 219 -26.60 4.33 24.63
C PRO A 219 -26.95 2.94 25.12
N SER A 220 -26.13 2.38 26.02
CA SER A 220 -26.36 1.03 26.51
C SER A 220 -27.84 0.89 26.84
N SER A 221 -28.45 -0.23 26.47
CA SER A 221 -29.83 -0.53 26.86
C SER A 221 -30.02 -0.29 28.37
N GLU A 222 -28.97 -0.48 29.17
CA GLU A 222 -28.86 -0.03 30.56
C GLU A 222 -28.94 1.50 30.77
N SER A 223 -28.25 2.32 29.99
CA SER A 223 -28.35 3.79 30.06
C SER A 223 -29.74 4.29 29.65
N ARG A 224 -30.41 3.61 28.70
CA ARG A 224 -31.82 3.88 28.37
C ARG A 224 -32.75 3.44 29.50
N LEU A 225 -32.54 2.25 30.06
CA LEU A 225 -33.31 1.76 31.20
C LEU A 225 -33.13 2.64 32.44
N LEU A 226 -31.91 3.09 32.75
CA LEU A 226 -31.62 4.00 33.85
C LEU A 226 -32.25 5.38 33.64
N LYS A 227 -32.22 5.91 32.41
CA LYS A 227 -32.93 7.16 32.07
C LYS A 227 -34.44 7.02 32.17
N ASP A 228 -35.01 5.90 31.72
CA ASP A 228 -36.44 5.61 31.86
C ASP A 228 -36.84 5.43 33.34
N GLN A 229 -35.97 4.83 34.16
CA GLN A 229 -36.15 4.71 35.61
C GLN A 229 -36.07 6.07 36.31
N GLN A 230 -35.14 6.94 35.90
CA GLN A 230 -35.03 8.32 36.38
C GLN A 230 -36.23 9.18 35.98
N TYR A 231 -36.72 9.06 34.74
CA TYR A 231 -37.92 9.76 34.29
C TYR A 231 -39.18 9.30 35.05
N LYS A 232 -39.33 8.00 35.31
CA LYS A 232 -40.46 7.46 36.10
C LYS A 232 -40.41 7.87 37.58
N SER A 233 -39.22 8.03 38.16
CA SER A 233 -39.07 8.48 39.55
C SER A 233 -39.19 10.01 39.71
N ALA A 234 -38.85 10.79 38.68
CA ALA A 234 -39.02 12.25 38.68
C ALA A 234 -40.47 12.72 38.42
N ASN A 235 -41.30 11.88 37.78
CA ASN A 235 -42.71 12.18 37.47
C ASN A 235 -43.72 11.54 38.44
N ILE A 236 -43.30 11.18 39.66
CA ILE A 236 -44.27 10.80 40.70
C ILE A 236 -45.09 12.05 41.04
N PRO A 237 -46.41 12.06 40.79
CA PRO A 237 -47.24 13.21 41.11
C PRO A 237 -47.18 13.50 42.62
N LEU A 238 -46.97 14.77 42.98
CA LEU A 238 -46.86 15.28 44.36
C LEU A 238 -48.05 14.92 45.27
N CYS A 239 -49.14 14.36 44.74
CA CYS A 239 -50.32 13.93 45.49
C CYS A 239 -50.11 12.71 46.41
N GLN A 240 -48.97 12.02 46.38
CA GLN A 240 -48.72 10.86 47.27
C GLN A 240 -47.75 11.13 48.43
N ARG A 241 -47.25 12.35 48.61
CA ARG A 241 -46.25 12.66 49.64
C ARG A 241 -46.80 13.11 50.99
N GLN A 242 -48.10 12.87 51.27
CA GLN A 242 -48.79 13.47 52.40
C GLN A 242 -49.63 12.49 53.25
N ILE A 243 -49.16 11.26 53.45
CA ILE A 243 -49.79 10.31 54.40
C ILE A 243 -48.73 9.52 55.17
N VAL A 244 -47.85 10.17 55.94
CA VAL A 244 -47.18 9.54 57.10
C VAL A 244 -46.76 10.66 58.08
N LEU A 245 -47.71 11.25 58.79
CA LEU A 245 -47.46 11.98 60.04
C LEU A 245 -48.70 11.81 60.92
N THR A 246 -48.77 10.68 61.61
CA THR A 246 -49.56 10.45 62.82
C THR A 246 -48.86 9.39 63.65
#